data_AF-A0A096DA73-F1
#
_entry.id   AF-A0A096DA73-F1
#
_cell.length_a   1.000
_cell.length_b   1.000
_cell.length_c   1.000
_cell.angle_alpha   90.00
_cell.angle_beta   90.00
_cell.angle_gamma   90.00
#
_symmetry.space_group_name_H-M   'P 1'
#
loop_
_entity.id
_entity.type
_entity.pdbx_description
1 polymer ?
#
loop_
_entity_poly.entity_id
_entity_poly.type
_entity_poly.pdbx_seq_one_letter_code
_entity_poly.pdbx_strand_id
1 'polypeptide(L)'
;MELDQATEQFYEKLSERLKEKGFSTRIIEDGCLEVTSEKIRGKQKTHCAVGRDGEVYCHSEDLANIARNRDLNTVLEAVNDLYPQTEHSNAPEQEPMGGMTLG
;
A
#
# COMPACT_ATOMS: atom_id res chain seq x y z
N MET A 1 -5.11 10.62 17.67
CA MET A 1 -4.08 9.60 17.38
C MET A 1 -2.90 10.33 16.79
N GLU A 2 -1.68 10.00 17.23
CA GLU A 2 -0.45 10.54 16.65
C GLU A 2 0.01 9.50 15.62
N LEU A 3 -0.01 9.88 14.35
CA LEU A 3 0.50 9.03 13.27
C LEU A 3 2.03 9.14 13.32
N ASP A 4 2.76 8.05 13.11
CA ASP A 4 4.22 8.13 13.10
C ASP A 4 4.69 8.98 11.90
N GLN A 5 5.76 9.75 12.08
CA GLN A 5 6.32 10.60 11.03
C GLN A 5 6.67 9.80 9.75
N ALA A 6 7.01 8.52 9.88
CA ALA A 6 7.21 7.63 8.74
C ALA A 6 5.90 7.33 8.00
N THR A 7 4.81 7.07 8.74
CA THR A 7 3.49 6.81 8.18
C THR A 7 2.90 8.06 7.52
N GLU A 8 3.08 9.24 8.11
CA GLU A 8 2.65 10.51 7.52
C GLU A 8 3.35 10.75 6.17
N GLN A 9 4.67 10.59 6.11
CA GLN A 9 5.42 10.73 4.85
C GLN A 9 5.04 9.68 3.81
N PHE A 10 4.74 8.45 4.23
CA PHE A 10 4.23 7.41 3.33
C PHE A 10 2.88 7.81 2.72
N TYR A 11 1.94 8.26 3.55
CA TYR A 11 0.62 8.71 3.10
C TYR A 11 0.69 9.96 2.24
N GLU A 12 1.58 10.91 2.52
CA GLU A 12 1.78 12.09 1.69
C GLU A 12 2.25 11.72 0.28
N LYS A 13 3.29 10.87 0.17
CA LYS A 13 3.78 10.38 -1.13
C LYS A 13 2.73 9.57 -1.88
N LEU A 14 2.02 8.69 -1.17
CA LEU A 14 0.98 7.85 -1.75
C LEU A 14 -0.18 8.70 -2.27
N SER A 15 -0.57 9.70 -1.49
CA SER A 15 -1.57 10.71 -1.87
C SER A 15 -1.19 11.47 -3.13
N GLU A 16 0.06 11.94 -3.26
CA GLU A 16 0.52 12.61 -4.48
C GLU A 16 0.41 11.71 -5.72
N ARG A 17 0.95 10.48 -5.64
CA ARG A 17 0.89 9.51 -6.75
C ARG A 17 -0.54 9.20 -7.18
N LEU A 18 -1.42 9.02 -6.22
CA LEU A 18 -2.83 8.70 -6.45
C LEU A 18 -3.58 9.91 -7.05
N LYS A 19 -3.29 11.14 -6.58
CA LYS A 19 -3.87 12.37 -7.17
C LYS A 19 -3.48 12.55 -8.63
N GLU A 20 -2.23 12.26 -9.01
CA GLU A 20 -1.80 12.30 -10.41
C GLU A 20 -2.59 11.34 -11.31
N LYS A 21 -3.08 10.24 -10.74
CA LYS A 21 -3.88 9.23 -11.44
C LYS A 21 -5.39 9.54 -11.41
N GLY A 22 -5.82 10.60 -10.71
CA GLY A 22 -7.20 11.03 -10.62
C GLY A 22 -7.98 10.48 -9.41
N PHE A 23 -7.27 10.02 -8.38
CA PHE A 23 -7.88 9.58 -7.13
C PHE A 23 -7.89 10.71 -6.10
N SER A 24 -8.85 10.64 -5.18
CA SER A 24 -8.90 11.48 -3.99
C SER A 24 -8.52 10.66 -2.77
N THR A 25 -7.67 11.22 -1.92
CA THR A 25 -7.16 10.55 -0.71
C THR A 25 -7.46 11.38 0.54
N ARG A 26 -7.73 10.70 1.65
CA ARG A 26 -8.02 11.34 2.94
C ARG A 26 -7.62 10.44 4.10
N ILE A 27 -6.87 10.98 5.07
CA ILE A 27 -6.57 10.24 6.31
C ILE A 27 -7.83 10.25 7.18
N ILE A 28 -8.30 9.08 7.58
CA ILE A 28 -9.49 8.90 8.43
C ILE A 28 -9.10 8.75 9.90
N GLU A 29 -10.08 8.86 10.80
CA GLU A 29 -9.85 8.78 12.26
C GLU A 29 -9.19 7.47 12.68
N ASP A 30 -9.41 6.38 11.94
CA ASP A 30 -8.79 5.07 12.17
C ASP A 30 -7.28 5.05 11.88
N GLY A 31 -6.71 6.15 11.38
CA GLY A 31 -5.30 6.25 11.01
C GLY A 31 -4.98 5.58 9.68
N CYS A 32 -5.98 5.25 8.87
CA CYS A 32 -5.82 4.74 7.51
C CYS A 32 -5.94 5.87 6.46
N LEU A 33 -5.33 5.67 5.30
CA LEU A 33 -5.52 6.54 4.13
C LEU A 33 -6.68 6.02 3.28
N GLU A 34 -7.83 6.65 3.38
CA GLU A 34 -8.95 6.43 2.48
C GLU A 34 -8.60 6.91 1.07
N VAL A 35 -8.88 6.09 0.06
CA VAL A 35 -8.64 6.30 -1.36
C VAL A 35 -9.96 6.10 -2.09
N THR A 36 -10.38 7.14 -2.81
CA THR A 36 -11.65 7.16 -3.54
C THR A 36 -11.43 7.56 -4.99
N SER A 37 -12.13 6.90 -5.90
CA SER A 37 -12.17 7.29 -7.31
C SER A 37 -13.58 7.79 -7.67
N GLU A 38 -13.66 9.05 -8.07
CA GLU A 38 -14.91 9.65 -8.54
C GLU A 38 -14.96 9.60 -10.07
N LYS A 39 -16.03 9.01 -10.63
CA LYS A 39 -16.33 9.17 -12.05
C LYS A 39 -17.15 10.44 -12.26
N ILE A 40 -16.93 11.10 -13.39
CA ILE A 40 -17.60 12.30 -13.94
C ILE A 40 -19.16 12.18 -14.03
N ARG A 41 -19.76 11.08 -13.57
CA ARG A 41 -21.22 10.86 -13.49
C ARG A 41 -21.76 10.66 -12.07
N GLY A 42 -20.97 10.98 -11.03
CA GLY A 42 -21.43 11.00 -9.63
C GLY A 42 -21.65 9.63 -8.98
N LYS A 43 -21.20 8.54 -9.61
CA LYS A 43 -21.10 7.22 -8.95
C LYS A 43 -19.65 6.99 -8.53
N GLN A 44 -19.42 6.84 -7.24
CA GLN A 44 -18.15 6.38 -6.67
C GLN A 44 -17.84 5.00 -7.26
N LYS A 45 -16.65 4.86 -7.83
CA LYS A 45 -16.28 3.65 -8.60
C LYS A 45 -15.32 2.75 -7.82
N THR A 46 -14.61 3.31 -6.85
CA THR A 46 -13.70 2.56 -5.98
C THR A 46 -13.61 3.28 -4.65
N HIS A 47 -13.81 2.54 -3.56
CA HIS A 47 -13.59 2.99 -2.20
C HIS A 47 -12.71 1.97 -1.49
N CYS A 48 -11.51 2.40 -1.11
CA CYS A 48 -10.53 1.57 -0.42
C CYS A 48 -9.86 2.39 0.67
N ALA A 49 -9.24 1.72 1.64
CA ALA A 49 -8.42 2.32 2.68
C ALA A 49 -7.07 1.62 2.72
N VAL A 50 -6.00 2.38 2.92
CA VAL A 50 -4.64 1.86 3.03
C VAL A 50 -4.20 2.01 4.48
N GLY A 51 -3.91 0.88 5.12
CA GLY A 51 -3.38 0.81 6.48
C GLY A 51 -1.93 1.25 6.57
N ARG A 52 -1.45 1.39 7.80
CA ARG A 52 -0.06 1.77 8.10
C ARG A 52 0.98 0.75 7.62
N ASP A 53 0.57 -0.50 7.44
CA ASP A 53 1.42 -1.61 7.01
C ASP A 53 1.36 -1.86 5.49
N GLY A 54 0.80 -0.91 4.72
CA GLY A 54 0.55 -1.11 3.29
C GLY A 54 -0.61 -2.06 2.97
N GLU A 55 -1.35 -2.52 3.99
CA GLU A 55 -2.57 -3.31 3.81
C GLU A 55 -3.65 -2.48 3.11
N VAL A 56 -4.25 -2.99 2.04
CA VAL A 56 -5.33 -2.32 1.31
C VAL A 56 -6.66 -3.00 1.63
N TYR A 57 -7.55 -2.27 2.28
CA TYR A 57 -8.91 -2.67 2.62
C TYR A 57 -9.87 -2.11 1.57
N CYS A 58 -10.67 -2.95 0.92
CA CYS A 58 -11.68 -2.49 -0.04
C CYS A 58 -13.02 -3.18 0.23
N HIS A 59 -14.13 -2.56 -0.19
CA HIS A 59 -15.43 -3.19 -0.07
C HIS A 59 -15.56 -4.41 -0.99
N SER A 60 -16.32 -5.43 -0.59
CA SER A 60 -16.43 -6.70 -1.30
C SER A 60 -16.99 -6.58 -2.74
N GLU A 61 -17.81 -5.55 -3.00
CA GLU A 61 -18.33 -5.21 -4.33
C GLU A 61 -17.25 -4.64 -5.28
N ASP A 62 -16.25 -3.96 -4.72
CA ASP A 62 -15.05 -3.53 -5.43
C ASP A 62 -14.10 -4.72 -5.65
N LEU A 63 -14.03 -5.65 -4.68
CA LEU A 63 -13.25 -6.89 -4.74
C LEU A 63 -13.67 -7.83 -5.88
N ALA A 64 -14.97 -7.99 -6.10
CA ALA A 64 -15.51 -8.82 -7.19
C ALA A 64 -15.07 -8.34 -8.59
N ASN A 65 -14.66 -7.07 -8.71
CA ASN A 65 -14.16 -6.49 -9.94
C ASN A 65 -12.63 -6.44 -10.02
N ILE A 66 -11.87 -6.88 -9.01
CA ILE A 66 -10.42 -6.63 -8.89
C ILE A 66 -9.58 -7.02 -10.09
N ALA A 67 -9.84 -8.19 -10.68
CA ALA A 67 -9.14 -8.64 -11.89
C ALA A 67 -9.41 -7.73 -13.11
N ARG A 68 -10.45 -6.90 -13.06
CA ARG A 68 -10.83 -5.88 -14.06
C ARG A 68 -10.73 -4.44 -13.53
N ASN A 69 -10.46 -4.26 -12.24
CA ASN A 69 -10.50 -2.95 -11.58
C ASN A 69 -9.12 -2.32 -11.73
N ARG A 70 -8.94 -1.62 -12.87
CA ARG A 70 -7.75 -0.83 -13.17
C ARG A 70 -7.42 0.15 -12.05
N ASP A 71 -8.46 0.66 -11.38
CA ASP A 71 -8.30 1.65 -10.33
C ASP A 71 -7.64 1.00 -9.09
N LEU A 72 -8.12 -0.18 -8.64
CA LEU A 72 -7.47 -0.88 -7.54
C LEU A 72 -6.04 -1.31 -7.87
N ASN A 73 -5.79 -1.83 -9.07
CA ASN A 73 -4.42 -2.22 -9.48
C ASN A 73 -3.47 -1.03 -9.41
N THR A 74 -3.95 0.17 -9.74
CA THR A 74 -3.16 1.41 -9.63
C THR A 74 -2.87 1.74 -8.16
N VAL A 75 -3.84 1.56 -7.27
CA VAL A 75 -3.63 1.76 -5.82
C VAL A 75 -2.62 0.76 -5.27
N LEU A 76 -2.77 -0.53 -5.59
CA LEU A 76 -1.83 -1.58 -5.18
C LEU A 76 -0.42 -1.32 -5.71
N GLU A 77 -0.28 -0.91 -6.96
CA GLU A 77 1.03 -0.56 -7.56
C GLU A 77 1.67 0.63 -6.84
N ALA A 78 0.91 1.68 -6.54
CA ALA A 78 1.41 2.86 -5.82
C ALA A 78 1.80 2.53 -4.37
N VAL A 79 1.02 1.69 -3.70
CA VAL A 79 1.36 1.17 -2.36
C VAL A 79 2.64 0.34 -2.43
N ASN A 80 2.76 -0.56 -3.41
CA ASN A 80 3.94 -1.40 -3.60
C ASN A 80 5.22 -0.62 -3.98
N ASP A 81 5.10 0.51 -4.69
CA ASP A 81 6.22 1.40 -5.02
C ASP A 81 6.76 2.13 -3.79
N LEU A 82 5.85 2.50 -2.87
CA LEU A 82 6.15 3.35 -1.73
C LEU A 82 6.37 2.58 -0.43
N TYR A 83 5.76 1.41 -0.29
CA TYR A 83 5.96 0.53 0.84
C TYR A 83 7.23 -0.27 0.55
N PRO A 84 8.31 -0.08 1.34
CA PRO A 84 9.53 -0.83 1.13
C PRO A 84 9.19 -2.32 1.26
N GLN A 85 9.55 -3.10 0.24
CA GLN A 85 9.47 -4.56 0.28
C GLN A 85 10.42 -5.11 1.35
N THR A 86 10.06 -5.00 2.63
CA THR A 86 10.36 -6.02 3.61
C THR A 86 9.34 -7.12 3.33
N GLU A 87 9.62 -8.23 2.64
CA GLU A 87 10.84 -9.02 2.61
C GLU A 87 10.85 -9.94 1.38
N HIS A 88 12.00 -10.08 0.73
CA HIS A 88 12.53 -11.40 0.39
C HIS A 88 14.06 -11.30 0.53
N SER A 89 14.53 -11.36 1.78
CA SER A 89 15.63 -12.28 2.05
C SER A 89 15.17 -13.64 1.55
N ASN A 90 15.42 -13.94 0.27
CA ASN A 90 15.66 -15.32 -0.11
C ASN A 90 16.97 -15.70 0.57
N ALA A 91 16.91 -16.03 1.85
CA ALA A 91 17.95 -16.81 2.48
C ALA A 91 17.65 -18.27 2.10
N PRO A 92 18.50 -18.94 1.31
CA PRO A 92 18.84 -20.29 1.68
C PRO A 92 19.70 -20.20 2.95
N GLU A 93 19.19 -20.77 4.03
CA GLU A 93 19.98 -21.16 5.19
C GLU A 93 21.27 -21.86 4.72
N GLN A 94 22.44 -21.30 5.03
CA GLN A 94 23.68 -22.06 5.13
C GLN A 94 24.36 -21.71 6.45
N GLU A 95 24.42 -22.72 7.31
CA GLU A 95 24.92 -22.66 8.67
C GLU A 95 26.35 -22.09 8.76
N PRO A 96 26.67 -21.25 9.75
CA PRO A 96 28.06 -20.98 10.10
C PRO A 96 28.57 -22.06 11.06
N MET A 97 29.18 -23.12 10.54
CA MET A 97 30.17 -23.89 11.30
C MET A 97 31.54 -23.55 10.70
N GLY A 98 32.34 -22.65 11.27
CA GLY A 98 32.82 -22.72 12.63
C GLY A 98 34.09 -23.57 12.64
N GLY A 99 35.25 -22.93 12.79
CA GLY A 99 36.49 -23.64 13.13
C GLY A 99 37.74 -23.16 12.42
N MET A 100 38.47 -22.28 13.09
CA MET A 100 39.90 -22.07 12.88
C MET A 100 40.66 -23.39 13.06
N THR A 101 41.69 -23.66 12.25
CA THR A 101 43.01 -24.05 12.79
C THR A 101 44.12 -23.90 11.73
N LEU A 102 45.23 -23.34 12.17
CA LEU A 102 46.55 -23.38 11.55
C LEU A 102 47.12 -24.80 11.59
N GLY A 103 47.94 -25.15 10.58
CA GLY A 103 48.79 -26.32 10.52
C GLY A 103 49.78 -26.19 9.38
#